data_AF-A0A0C3FWE6-F1
#
_entry.id   AF-A0A0C3FWE6-F1
#
_cell.length_a   1.000
_cell.length_b   1.000
_cell.length_c   1.000
_cell.angle_alpha   90.00
_cell.angle_beta   90.00
_cell.angle_gamma   90.00
#
_symmetry.space_group_name_H-M   'P 1'
#
loop_
_entity.id
_entity.type
_entity.pdbx_description
1 polymer ?
#
loop_
_entity_poly.entity_id
_entity_poly.type
_entity_poly.pdbx_seq_one_letter_code
_entity_poly.pdbx_strand_id
1 'polypeptide(L)'
;MDQILSFDAILFPSDGRAPHLVKLMTSPMPGLNPNLLDSQQARMPHPEVHMDYVAEIGSRAWQYHLVEALDGMNRNFTNPYIIFYPTISRDGMPFPLNRAIREIQGRNFRESSAWRGNIVVAKYCDSPFSSMVSIGIADFAILRNYLMTHGTPSSV
;
A
#
# COMPACT_ATOMS: atom_id res chain seq x y z
N MET A 1 12.34 -12.57 21.50
CA MET A 1 12.72 -12.40 20.09
C MET A 1 11.50 -11.82 19.39
N ASP A 2 11.60 -10.61 18.86
CA ASP A 2 10.49 -10.00 18.13
C ASP A 2 10.26 -10.81 16.85
N GLN A 3 9.16 -11.56 16.79
CA GLN A 3 8.82 -12.33 15.59
C GLN A 3 8.45 -11.34 14.50
N ILE A 4 9.34 -11.11 13.52
CA ILE A 4 9.01 -10.38 12.30
C ILE A 4 8.05 -11.27 11.51
N LEU A 5 6.80 -10.82 11.35
CA LEU A 5 5.81 -11.47 10.51
C LEU A 5 5.82 -10.83 9.12
N SER A 6 5.71 -11.66 8.09
CA SER A 6 5.65 -11.22 6.70
C SER A 6 4.34 -11.65 6.05
N PHE A 7 3.77 -10.78 5.22
CA PHE A 7 2.55 -11.05 4.45
C PHE A 7 2.83 -10.84 2.97
N ASP A 8 2.07 -11.50 2.12
CA ASP A 8 2.10 -11.19 0.70
C ASP A 8 1.42 -9.85 0.43
N ALA A 9 2.08 -9.01 -0.36
CA ALA A 9 1.60 -7.73 -0.85
C ALA A 9 1.83 -7.65 -2.37
N ILE A 10 1.09 -6.81 -3.10
CA ILE A 10 1.32 -6.54 -4.52
C ILE A 10 2.16 -5.28 -4.65
N LEU A 11 3.30 -5.38 -5.30
CA LEU A 11 4.11 -4.24 -5.72
C LEU A 11 3.71 -3.81 -7.14
N PHE A 12 3.39 -2.53 -7.31
CA PHE A 12 3.32 -1.85 -8.59
C PHE A 12 4.59 -1.03 -8.76
N PRO A 13 5.61 -1.55 -9.47
CA PRO A 13 6.87 -0.85 -9.62
C PRO A 13 6.74 0.34 -10.59
N SER A 14 7.45 1.43 -10.31
CA SER A 14 7.41 2.63 -11.14
C SER A 14 8.19 2.50 -12.45
N ASP A 15 9.13 1.56 -12.53
CA ASP A 15 10.03 1.34 -13.67
C ASP A 15 9.37 0.73 -14.92
N GLY A 16 8.12 0.26 -14.81
CA GLY A 16 7.36 -0.34 -15.91
C GLY A 16 7.39 -1.87 -15.93
N ARG A 17 8.00 -2.53 -14.95
CA ARG A 17 7.80 -3.98 -14.75
C ARG A 17 6.34 -4.28 -14.39
N ALA A 18 5.92 -5.52 -14.66
CA ALA A 18 4.59 -5.98 -14.30
C ALA A 18 4.41 -6.00 -12.76
N PRO A 19 3.20 -5.70 -12.27
CA PRO A 19 2.87 -5.86 -10.85
C PRO A 19 3.06 -7.31 -10.40
N HIS A 20 3.64 -7.51 -9.21
CA HIS A 20 4.00 -8.83 -8.71
C HIS A 20 3.95 -8.90 -7.18
N LEU A 21 3.93 -10.13 -6.65
CA LEU A 21 3.89 -10.34 -5.21
C LEU A 21 5.25 -10.11 -4.56
N VAL A 22 5.23 -9.45 -3.41
CA VAL A 22 6.40 -9.19 -2.54
C VAL A 22 6.05 -9.50 -1.09
N LYS A 23 7.07 -9.71 -0.25
CA LYS A 23 6.89 -9.89 1.19
C LYS A 23 6.90 -8.54 1.89
N LEU A 24 5.78 -8.18 2.53
CA LEU A 24 5.66 -7.01 3.39
C LEU A 24 5.97 -7.40 4.83
N MET A 25 7.09 -6.91 5.34
CA MET A 25 7.52 -7.15 6.72
C MET A 25 6.74 -6.27 7.69
N THR A 26 6.51 -6.81 8.89
CA THR A 26 5.84 -6.09 9.97
C THR A 26 6.59 -6.21 11.30
N SER A 27 6.78 -5.09 11.99
CA SER A 27 7.29 -5.07 13.36
C SER A 27 6.15 -4.96 14.38
N PRO A 28 6.30 -5.52 15.59
CA PRO A 28 5.35 -5.27 16.69
C PRO A 28 5.33 -3.77 17.02
N MET A 29 4.14 -3.15 17.12
CA MET A 29 4.07 -1.80 17.69
C MET A 29 4.13 -1.89 19.22
N PRO A 30 4.98 -1.09 19.89
CA PRO A 30 4.98 -1.01 21.35
C PRO A 30 3.65 -0.41 21.86
N GLY A 31 2.79 -1.26 22.43
CA GLY A 31 1.77 -0.86 23.39
C GLY A 31 0.34 -0.64 22.88
N LEU A 32 -0.58 -1.42 23.46
CA LEU A 32 -1.88 -0.92 23.94
C LEU A 32 -2.45 -1.79 25.08
N ASN A 33 -2.00 -3.04 25.24
CA ASN A 33 -2.26 -3.84 26.44
C ASN A 33 -1.32 -5.06 26.51
N PRO A 34 -0.62 -5.33 27.64
CA PRO A 34 0.19 -6.54 27.81
C PRO A 34 -0.65 -7.83 27.90
N ASN A 35 -1.97 -7.72 28.00
CA ASN A 35 -2.91 -8.85 28.09
C ASN A 35 -3.52 -9.28 26.74
N LEU A 36 -3.21 -8.61 25.63
CA LEU A 36 -3.68 -9.02 24.31
C LEU A 36 -2.81 -10.17 23.78
N LEU A 37 -3.46 -11.22 23.26
CA LEU A 37 -2.78 -12.29 22.53
C LEU A 37 -1.92 -11.71 21.40
N ASP A 38 -0.78 -12.32 21.09
CA ASP A 38 0.15 -11.86 20.03
C ASP A 38 -0.53 -11.66 18.66
N SER A 39 -1.64 -12.36 18.40
CA SER A 39 -2.45 -12.22 17.19
C SER A 39 -3.29 -10.94 17.13
N GLN A 40 -3.38 -10.17 18.22
CA GLN A 40 -4.16 -8.93 18.32
C GLN A 40 -3.29 -7.68 18.56
N GLN A 41 -1.98 -7.84 18.63
CA GLN A 41 -1.09 -6.68 18.75
C GLN A 41 -1.01 -5.94 17.41
N ALA A 42 -1.20 -4.62 17.45
CA ALA A 42 -1.01 -3.78 16.28
C ALA A 42 0.43 -3.93 15.74
N ARG A 43 0.58 -4.11 14.43
CA ARG A 43 1.86 -4.32 13.78
C ARG A 43 2.12 -3.23 12.76
N MET A 44 3.31 -2.65 12.81
CA MET A 44 3.75 -1.64 11.86
C MET A 44 4.19 -2.32 10.56
N PRO A 45 3.54 -2.08 9.40
CA PRO A 45 4.08 -2.52 8.12
C PRO A 45 5.26 -1.63 7.70
N HIS A 46 6.20 -2.22 6.97
CA HIS A 46 7.39 -1.57 6.44
C HIS A 46 7.36 -1.53 4.90
N PRO A 47 6.45 -0.77 4.26
CA PRO A 47 6.40 -0.67 2.81
C PRO A 47 7.63 0.05 2.23
N GLU A 48 8.35 0.84 3.03
CA GLU A 48 9.55 1.58 2.62
C GLU A 48 10.64 0.68 2.03
N VAL A 49 10.71 -0.59 2.44
CA VAL A 49 11.70 -1.55 1.93
C VAL A 49 11.52 -1.86 0.43
N HIS A 50 10.35 -1.55 -0.13
CA HIS A 50 10.02 -1.71 -1.55
C HIS A 50 9.87 -0.37 -2.29
N MET A 51 10.08 0.75 -1.60
CA MET A 51 9.95 2.10 -2.15
C MET A 51 11.32 2.68 -2.48
N ASP A 52 11.71 2.58 -3.75
CA ASP A 52 12.96 3.15 -4.22
C ASP A 52 12.98 4.67 -3.96
N TYR A 53 14.13 5.15 -3.48
CA TYR A 53 14.40 6.58 -3.28
C TYR A 53 13.58 7.30 -2.21
N VAL A 54 12.82 6.56 -1.41
CA VAL A 54 12.11 7.11 -0.25
C VAL A 54 13.11 7.58 0.82
N ALA A 55 12.78 8.67 1.52
CA ALA A 55 13.63 9.21 2.57
C ALA A 55 13.68 8.29 3.80
N GLU A 56 14.86 8.17 4.41
CA GLU A 56 15.10 7.44 5.65
C GLU A 56 15.05 8.39 6.85
N ILE A 57 13.93 9.10 6.99
CA ILE A 57 13.70 10.07 8.07
C ILE A 57 12.90 9.44 9.22
N GLY A 58 13.07 9.97 10.44
CA GLY A 58 12.45 9.41 11.65
C GLY A 58 10.91 9.40 11.66
N SER A 59 10.25 10.18 10.80
CA SER A 59 8.81 10.08 10.50
C SER A 59 8.58 9.31 9.19
N ARG A 60 7.44 8.64 9.04
CA ARG A 60 7.13 7.85 7.83
C ARG A 60 7.20 8.73 6.57
N ALA A 61 8.18 8.46 5.71
CA ALA A 61 8.37 9.12 4.40
C ALA A 61 7.39 8.64 3.30
N TRP A 62 6.33 7.96 3.74
CA TRP A 62 5.27 7.39 2.93
C TRP A 62 3.92 7.63 3.61
N GLN A 63 2.87 7.60 2.80
CA GLN A 63 1.48 7.64 3.25
C GLN A 63 0.75 6.38 2.80
N TYR A 64 -0.49 6.24 3.27
CA TYR A 64 -1.34 5.15 2.88
C TYR A 64 -2.75 5.62 2.55
N HIS A 65 -3.45 4.83 1.75
CA HIS A 65 -4.82 5.05 1.35
C HIS A 65 -5.61 3.74 1.48
N LEU A 66 -6.80 3.82 2.06
CA LEU A 66 -7.67 2.66 2.25
C LEU A 66 -8.61 2.51 1.06
N VAL A 67 -8.72 1.28 0.56
CA VAL A 67 -9.67 0.90 -0.49
C VAL A 67 -10.67 -0.05 0.13
N GLU A 68 -11.77 0.54 0.62
CA GLU A 68 -12.81 -0.18 1.35
C GLU A 68 -13.95 -0.66 0.47
N ALA A 69 -14.15 -0.03 -0.69
CA ALA A 69 -15.17 -0.40 -1.66
C ALA A 69 -14.74 0.01 -3.08
N LEU A 70 -15.40 -0.54 -4.10
CA LEU A 70 -15.35 -0.02 -5.47
C LEU A 70 -16.55 0.91 -5.73
N ASP A 71 -16.42 1.75 -6.75
CA ASP A 71 -17.51 2.55 -7.26
C ASP A 71 -18.75 1.68 -7.55
N GLY A 72 -19.89 2.06 -6.96
CA GLY A 72 -21.17 1.36 -7.12
C GLY A 72 -21.42 0.18 -6.18
N MET A 73 -20.48 -0.16 -5.28
CA MET A 73 -20.74 -1.14 -4.22
C MET A 73 -21.59 -0.54 -3.09
N ASN A 74 -22.51 -1.34 -2.55
CA ASN A 74 -23.39 -0.96 -1.44
C ASN A 74 -22.86 -1.40 -0.07
N ARG A 75 -21.74 -2.11 -0.04
CA ARG A 75 -21.06 -2.63 1.16
C ARG A 75 -19.56 -2.62 0.94
N ASN A 76 -18.81 -2.45 2.02
CA ASN A 76 -17.35 -2.56 1.99
C ASN A 76 -16.90 -4.01 1.74
N PHE A 77 -15.67 -4.17 1.26
CA PHE A 77 -15.01 -5.46 1.21
C PHE A 77 -14.94 -6.10 2.59
N THR A 78 -15.10 -7.42 2.66
CA THR A 78 -14.84 -8.18 3.90
C THR A 78 -13.38 -8.02 4.35
N ASN A 79 -12.47 -7.98 3.38
CA ASN A 79 -11.04 -7.80 3.60
C ASN A 79 -10.56 -6.65 2.69
N PRO A 80 -10.63 -5.39 3.16
CA PRO A 80 -10.24 -4.23 2.40
C PRO A 80 -8.73 -4.17 2.08
N TYR A 81 -8.34 -3.21 1.23
CA TYR A 81 -6.94 -3.03 0.82
C TYR A 81 -6.34 -1.74 1.38
N ILE A 82 -5.02 -1.74 1.55
CA ILE A 82 -4.22 -0.57 1.91
C ILE A 82 -3.20 -0.35 0.79
N ILE A 83 -3.23 0.84 0.19
CA ILE A 83 -2.25 1.28 -0.80
C ILE A 83 -1.23 2.17 -0.10
N PHE A 84 0.01 1.73 -0.02
CA PHE A 84 1.15 2.52 0.47
C PHE A 84 1.85 3.22 -0.70
N TYR A 85 2.17 4.50 -0.52
CA TYR A 85 2.82 5.31 -1.54
C TYR A 85 3.86 6.26 -0.94
N PRO A 86 4.98 6.50 -1.62
CA PRO A 86 6.02 7.38 -1.10
C PRO A 86 5.61 8.85 -1.23
N THR A 87 5.99 9.67 -0.26
CA THR A 87 5.65 11.10 -0.22
C THR A 87 6.87 11.99 -0.04
N ILE A 88 7.94 11.49 0.57
CA ILE A 88 9.18 12.24 0.80
C ILE A 88 10.34 11.47 0.17
N SER A 89 10.98 12.06 -0.83
CA SER A 89 12.18 11.51 -1.47
C SER A 89 13.44 11.89 -0.70
N ARG A 90 14.50 11.10 -0.90
CA ARG A 90 15.78 11.28 -0.19
C ARG A 90 16.44 12.65 -0.42
N ASP A 91 16.22 13.28 -1.57
CA ASP A 91 16.85 14.54 -2.00
C ASP A 91 15.85 15.66 -2.32
N GLY A 92 14.55 15.42 -2.14
CA GLY A 92 13.48 16.36 -2.51
C GLY A 92 13.06 16.32 -3.99
N MET A 93 13.64 15.45 -4.82
CA MET A 93 13.21 15.27 -6.21
C MET A 93 11.87 14.52 -6.29
N PRO A 94 11.01 14.85 -7.27
CA PRO A 94 9.73 14.16 -7.41
C PRO A 94 9.92 12.69 -7.79
N PHE A 95 9.12 11.81 -7.20
CA PHE A 95 9.09 10.41 -7.61
C PHE A 95 8.64 10.26 -9.08
N PRO A 96 9.18 9.28 -9.81
CA PRO A 96 8.78 9.01 -11.19
C PRO A 96 7.31 8.60 -11.26
N LEU A 97 6.64 8.89 -12.37
CA LEU A 97 5.27 8.39 -12.62
C LEU A 97 5.26 6.86 -12.59
N ASN A 98 4.27 6.29 -11.93
CA ASN A 98 4.08 4.84 -11.93
C ASN A 98 3.56 4.39 -13.29
N ARG A 99 4.44 3.81 -14.11
CA ARG A 99 4.12 3.42 -15.50
C ARG A 99 3.02 2.37 -15.57
N ALA A 100 3.06 1.36 -14.69
CA ALA A 100 2.04 0.30 -14.66
C ALA A 100 0.65 0.87 -14.37
N ILE A 101 0.53 1.77 -13.39
CA ILE A 101 -0.77 2.39 -13.05
C ILE A 101 -1.22 3.37 -14.15
N ARG A 102 -0.30 4.12 -14.75
CA ARG A 102 -0.59 4.97 -15.92
C ARG A 102 -1.18 4.15 -17.06
N GLU A 103 -0.62 2.98 -17.35
CA GLU A 103 -1.14 2.07 -18.38
C GLU A 103 -2.52 1.52 -18.03
N ILE A 104 -2.77 1.20 -16.76
CA ILE A 104 -4.10 0.79 -16.25
C ILE A 104 -5.13 1.90 -16.48
N GLN A 105 -4.77 3.15 -16.21
CA GLN A 105 -5.66 4.31 -16.40
C GLN A 105 -5.88 4.65 -17.88
N GLY A 106 -4.90 4.40 -18.74
CA GLY A 106 -4.99 4.59 -20.19
C GLY A 106 -5.47 6.00 -20.56
N ARG A 107 -6.62 6.10 -21.22
CA ARG A 107 -7.21 7.39 -21.65
C ARG A 107 -7.72 8.25 -20.49
N ASN A 108 -7.96 7.65 -19.32
CA ASN A 108 -8.42 8.36 -18.12
C ASN A 108 -7.26 8.92 -17.28
N PHE A 109 -6.02 8.69 -17.70
CA PHE A 109 -4.84 9.18 -16.99
C PHE A 109 -4.85 10.71 -16.84
N ARG A 110 -4.58 11.17 -15.62
CA ARG A 110 -4.42 12.58 -15.28
C ARG A 110 -3.14 12.76 -14.49
N GLU A 111 -2.18 13.51 -15.04
CA GLU A 111 -0.87 13.68 -14.42
C GLU A 111 -0.93 14.38 -13.05
N SER A 112 -1.88 15.31 -12.89
CA SER A 112 -2.09 16.06 -11.64
C SER A 112 -2.49 15.17 -10.45
N SER A 113 -3.05 13.99 -10.70
CA SER A 113 -3.47 13.01 -9.69
C SER A 113 -2.83 11.64 -9.94
N ALA A 114 -1.64 11.62 -10.52
CA ALA A 114 -0.98 10.38 -10.88
C ALA A 114 -0.27 9.73 -9.68
N TRP A 115 -0.33 8.41 -9.63
CA TRP A 115 0.49 7.60 -8.74
C TRP A 115 1.97 7.71 -9.13
N ARG A 116 2.83 7.94 -8.14
CA ARG A 116 4.27 8.14 -8.31
C ARG A 116 5.06 7.23 -7.39
N GLY A 117 6.22 6.81 -7.85
CA GLY A 117 7.09 5.86 -7.17
C GLY A 117 6.50 4.46 -7.13
N ASN A 118 7.17 3.59 -6.38
CA ASN A 118 6.74 2.21 -6.18
C ASN A 118 5.56 2.20 -5.21
N ILE A 119 4.47 1.56 -5.62
CA ILE A 119 3.24 1.48 -4.81
C ILE A 119 3.11 0.06 -4.28
N VAL A 120 2.92 -0.08 -2.97
CA VAL A 120 2.76 -1.38 -2.32
C VAL A 120 1.33 -1.51 -1.86
N VAL A 121 0.66 -2.61 -2.21
CA VAL A 121 -0.73 -2.85 -1.83
C VAL A 121 -0.83 -4.10 -0.97
N ALA A 122 -1.38 -3.93 0.22
CA ALA A 122 -1.64 -5.02 1.15
C ALA A 122 -3.13 -5.15 1.44
N LYS A 123 -3.49 -6.19 2.19
CA LYS A 123 -4.87 -6.49 2.57
C LYS A 123 -4.95 -6.64 4.09
N TYR A 124 -6.08 -6.26 4.67
CA TYR A 124 -6.33 -6.40 6.11
C TYR A 124 -7.73 -6.94 6.39
N CYS A 125 -7.88 -7.48 7.59
CA CYS A 125 -9.15 -7.86 8.23
C CYS A 125 -9.39 -6.90 9.40
N ASP A 126 -10.64 -6.54 9.65
CA ASP A 126 -11.12 -5.71 10.78
C ASP A 126 -10.56 -4.28 10.88
N SER A 127 -9.25 -4.11 11.11
CA SER A 127 -8.62 -2.81 11.33
C SER A 127 -7.25 -2.68 10.65
N PRO A 128 -6.95 -1.53 9.99
CA PRO A 128 -5.66 -1.28 9.38
C PRO A 128 -4.51 -1.52 10.37
N PHE A 129 -3.44 -2.17 9.92
CA PHE A 129 -2.21 -2.45 10.70
C PHE A 129 -2.34 -3.46 11.85
N SER A 130 -3.55 -3.86 12.26
CA SER A 130 -3.72 -4.83 13.34
C SER A 130 -3.92 -6.27 12.88
N SER A 131 -4.42 -6.47 11.67
CA SER A 131 -4.77 -7.80 11.15
C SER A 131 -4.52 -7.87 9.65
N MET A 132 -3.24 -7.82 9.27
CA MET A 132 -2.82 -7.95 7.87
C MET A 132 -3.03 -9.40 7.41
N VAL A 133 -3.44 -9.57 6.14
CA VAL A 133 -3.63 -10.88 5.52
C VAL A 133 -2.90 -10.93 4.19
N SER A 134 -2.37 -12.10 3.81
CA SER A 134 -1.68 -12.27 2.52
C SER A 134 -2.64 -11.99 1.37
N ILE A 135 -2.21 -11.10 0.48
CA ILE A 135 -2.89 -10.85 -0.79
C ILE A 135 -2.55 -11.95 -1.80
N GLY A 136 -3.48 -12.27 -2.70
CA GLY A 136 -3.26 -13.19 -3.81
C GLY A 136 -3.20 -12.48 -5.15
N ILE A 137 -2.74 -13.18 -6.19
CA ILE A 137 -2.68 -12.61 -7.55
C ILE A 137 -4.09 -12.31 -8.10
N ALA A 138 -5.13 -12.99 -7.60
CA ALA A 138 -6.51 -12.73 -7.98
C ALA A 138 -7.00 -11.32 -7.56
N ASP A 139 -6.44 -10.77 -6.47
CA ASP A 139 -6.74 -9.41 -6.01
C ASP A 139 -6.28 -8.35 -7.02
N PHE A 140 -5.36 -8.68 -7.93
CA PHE A 140 -4.91 -7.78 -8.99
C PHE A 140 -6.08 -7.27 -9.83
N ALA A 141 -7.08 -8.11 -10.13
CA ALA A 141 -8.22 -7.69 -10.95
C ALA A 141 -9.06 -6.61 -10.24
N ILE A 142 -9.21 -6.73 -8.92
CA ILE A 142 -9.96 -5.79 -8.08
C ILE A 142 -9.19 -4.47 -7.99
N LEU A 143 -7.90 -4.54 -7.67
CA LEU A 143 -7.03 -3.36 -7.59
C LEU A 143 -6.90 -2.64 -8.92
N ARG A 144 -6.81 -3.40 -10.02
CA ARG A 144 -6.80 -2.83 -11.37
C ARG A 144 -8.07 -2.03 -11.63
N ASN A 145 -9.24 -2.58 -11.31
CA ASN A 145 -10.51 -1.87 -11.47
C ASN A 145 -10.53 -0.57 -10.67
N TYR A 146 -10.12 -0.63 -9.39
CA TYR A 146 -10.00 0.57 -8.55
C TYR A 146 -9.10 1.64 -9.19
N LEU A 147 -7.89 1.24 -9.59
CA LEU A 147 -6.87 2.13 -10.15
C LEU A 147 -7.23 2.71 -11.53
N MET A 148 -8.18 2.12 -12.25
CA MET A 148 -8.66 2.65 -13.54
C MET A 148 -9.36 4.00 -13.40
N THR A 149 -10.02 4.26 -12.27
CA THR A 149 -10.79 5.49 -12.02
C THR A 149 -10.20 6.37 -10.92
N HIS A 150 -9.32 5.81 -10.08
CA HIS A 150 -8.78 6.52 -8.91
C HIS A 150 -7.32 6.95 -9.10
N GLY A 151 -7.08 8.26 -8.94
CA GLY A 151 -5.75 8.85 -8.82
C GLY A 151 -5.19 8.74 -7.40
N THR A 152 -3.99 9.29 -7.19
CA THR A 152 -3.47 9.51 -5.84
C THR A 152 -4.42 10.42 -5.07
N PRO A 153 -4.71 10.10 -3.78
CA PRO A 153 -5.43 11.04 -2.92
C PRO A 153 -4.65 12.35 -2.87
N SER A 154 -5.33 13.47 -3.08
CA SER A 154 -4.73 14.78 -2.86
C SER A 154 -4.38 14.89 -1.37
N SER A 155 -3.09 14.97 -1.06
CA SER A 155 -2.64 15.43 0.25
C SER A 155 -3.11 16.87 0.42
N VAL A 156 -4.16 17.07 1.22
CA VAL A 156 -4.65 18.39 1.63
C VAL A 156 -3.58 19.09 2.47
#